data_AF-A0A966A2T1-F1
#
_entry.id   AF-A0A966A2T1-F1
#
_cell.length_a   1.000
_cell.length_b   1.000
_cell.length_c   1.000
_cell.angle_alpha   90.00
_cell.angle_beta   90.00
_cell.angle_gamma   90.00
#
_symmetry.space_group_name_H-M   'P 1'
#
loop_
_entity.id
_entity.type
_entity.pdbx_description
1 polymer ?
#
loop_
_entity_poly.entity_id
_entity_poly.type
_entity_poly.pdbx_seq_one_letter_code
_entity_poly.pdbx_strand_id
1 'polypeptide(L)'
;MESRIPRACLLLGTATVLLLTACGDATQSSPERSRSELEGDLQRTQQKLERSRETLAVTERRLVSLAKEQTRDHRRIADMTARSAALAGQNRKLARHLAQAREQLARGNSINTALRQQRDQNARRVAELGSEHQAMGARLASAYAEIRRLEARPAPDQRRVGDLYQRVAAGTRELEGLRRYNGYLLQERSNLQAWLQEANATRSRQQDALRRSQQESARIESSSAAANQKLRVELEKAQAQVSALADEIGDANVLHAKIEQSTGKITKLQAANKYLVEKVEACSLAQQSSRAESIQQAGHLALLGQMLRSKREAAARQQHQGRFMTAQWQSGPGFRVARRPLLVPVASETDEQPKSTRREKELKEVKKKVKELEQEQEALTKKLQELETEYAAVKKQVQTLTWANEVLVKELDAAYAAGDSGPLPKGTRGMYVLRKGESLSRVAKAFYGDPERWKDIVAANKDKIPDPDMVKAGTVIVIPE
;
A
#
# COMPACT_ATOMS: atom_id res chain seq x y z
N MET A 1 45.17 14.63 -51.65
CA MET A 1 44.15 13.61 -51.98
C MET A 1 42.80 14.33 -52.12
N GLU A 2 42.40 14.87 -53.27
CA GLU A 2 42.71 14.50 -54.67
C GLU A 2 42.24 13.07 -55.00
N SER A 3 41.65 12.80 -56.16
CA SER A 3 41.78 13.51 -57.45
C SER A 3 40.45 14.03 -58.06
N ARG A 4 40.53 14.59 -59.28
CA ARG A 4 39.45 15.25 -60.03
C ARG A 4 39.19 14.53 -61.38
N ILE A 5 37.91 14.46 -61.82
CA ILE A 5 37.36 14.88 -63.15
C ILE A 5 38.07 14.28 -64.41
N PRO A 6 37.39 13.67 -65.43
CA PRO A 6 36.62 14.50 -66.39
C PRO A 6 35.50 13.90 -67.29
N ARG A 7 34.78 14.84 -67.94
CA ARG A 7 33.85 14.72 -69.10
C ARG A 7 32.50 14.03 -68.83
N ALA A 8 31.31 14.57 -69.09
CA ALA A 8 30.73 15.67 -69.92
C ALA A 8 30.01 15.22 -71.21
N CYS A 9 28.81 15.78 -71.41
CA CYS A 9 27.97 15.81 -72.63
C CYS A 9 27.48 14.47 -73.21
N LEU A 10 26.16 14.18 -73.10
CA LEU A 10 25.20 14.33 -74.23
C LEU A 10 23.76 13.86 -73.90
N LEU A 11 22.81 14.31 -74.73
CA LEU A 11 21.42 13.81 -74.93
C LEU A 11 20.43 13.86 -73.75
N LEU A 12 19.89 15.07 -73.52
CA LEU A 12 18.44 15.24 -73.35
C LEU A 12 17.72 14.57 -74.54
N GLY A 13 16.68 13.75 -74.33
CA GLY A 13 15.91 13.22 -75.47
C GLY A 13 14.79 12.19 -75.25
N THR A 14 14.73 11.43 -74.14
CA THR A 14 13.85 10.23 -74.05
C THR A 14 13.04 10.08 -72.76
N ALA A 15 12.53 11.18 -72.19
CA ALA A 15 11.68 11.14 -70.98
C ALA A 15 10.20 11.50 -71.21
N THR A 16 9.89 12.24 -72.28
CA THR A 16 8.59 12.94 -72.44
C THR A 16 7.44 12.08 -73.00
N VAL A 17 7.71 10.84 -73.42
CA VAL A 17 6.73 10.00 -74.17
C VAL A 17 6.02 8.97 -73.28
N LEU A 18 6.54 8.68 -72.07
CA LEU A 18 5.95 7.68 -71.15
C LEU A 18 4.88 8.24 -70.19
N LEU A 19 4.58 9.54 -70.24
CA LEU A 19 3.57 10.18 -69.37
C LEU A 19 2.19 10.36 -70.02
N LEU A 20 2.03 10.09 -71.33
CA LEU A 20 0.78 10.34 -72.06
C LEU A 20 -0.14 9.12 -72.21
N THR A 21 0.30 7.92 -71.82
CA THR A 21 -0.49 6.68 -71.90
C THR A 21 -1.09 6.22 -70.55
N ALA A 22 -0.91 7.00 -69.47
CA ALA A 22 -1.43 6.68 -68.13
C ALA A 22 -2.74 7.44 -67.76
N CYS A 23 -3.24 8.33 -68.64
CA CYS A 23 -4.41 9.17 -68.36
C CYS A 23 -5.76 8.61 -68.85
N GLY A 24 -5.82 7.36 -69.31
CA GLY A 24 -7.02 6.79 -69.95
C GLY A 24 -8.22 6.57 -69.01
N ASP A 25 -8.00 5.93 -67.87
CA ASP A 25 -9.08 5.27 -67.10
C ASP A 25 -9.68 6.12 -65.97
N ALA A 26 -9.35 7.41 -65.88
CA ALA A 26 -9.74 8.29 -64.76
C ALA A 26 -11.01 9.14 -65.02
N THR A 27 -11.80 8.82 -66.05
CA THR A 27 -12.84 9.72 -66.59
C THR A 27 -14.28 9.38 -66.20
N GLN A 28 -14.53 8.37 -65.35
CA GLN A 28 -15.88 7.88 -65.02
C GLN A 28 -16.30 7.99 -63.53
N SER A 29 -16.12 9.15 -62.87
CA SER A 29 -17.10 9.68 -61.88
C SER A 29 -16.68 11.02 -61.24
N SER A 30 -17.06 12.15 -61.85
CA SER A 30 -17.36 13.41 -61.13
C SER A 30 -17.87 14.49 -62.10
N PRO A 31 -18.82 15.36 -61.70
CA PRO A 31 -19.22 16.50 -62.50
C PRO A 31 -18.13 17.58 -62.53
N GLU A 32 -18.09 18.39 -63.58
CA GLU A 32 -17.17 19.52 -63.75
C GLU A 32 -17.52 20.69 -62.84
N ARG A 33 -17.26 20.55 -61.54
CA ARG A 33 -17.37 21.65 -60.56
C ARG A 33 -16.40 22.77 -60.92
N SER A 34 -16.86 24.02 -60.85
CA SER A 34 -15.98 25.17 -61.06
C SER A 34 -14.92 25.27 -59.95
N ARG A 35 -13.75 25.83 -60.29
CA ARG A 35 -12.69 26.11 -59.32
C ARG A 35 -13.20 26.97 -58.15
N SER A 36 -14.08 27.93 -58.43
CA SER A 36 -14.76 28.77 -57.45
C SER A 36 -15.64 28.00 -56.46
N GLU A 37 -16.33 26.93 -56.89
CA GLU A 37 -17.08 26.07 -55.97
C GLU A 37 -16.16 25.29 -55.04
N LEU A 38 -15.04 24.77 -55.57
CA LEU A 38 -14.07 24.01 -54.78
C LEU A 38 -13.29 24.90 -53.80
N GLU A 39 -12.94 26.13 -54.19
CA GLU A 39 -12.37 27.13 -53.28
C GLU A 39 -13.40 27.56 -52.21
N GLY A 40 -14.68 27.72 -52.56
CA GLY A 40 -15.76 28.01 -51.61
C GLY A 40 -16.10 26.84 -50.66
N ASP A 41 -15.99 25.59 -51.09
CA ASP A 41 -16.11 24.41 -50.24
C ASP A 41 -14.87 24.21 -49.35
N LEU A 42 -13.68 24.56 -49.85
CA LEU A 42 -12.44 24.56 -49.08
C LEU A 42 -12.50 25.59 -47.93
N GLN A 43 -12.88 26.84 -48.21
CA GLN A 43 -13.07 27.86 -47.16
C GLN A 43 -14.14 27.43 -46.13
N ARG A 44 -15.28 26.90 -46.59
CA ARG A 44 -16.35 26.41 -45.70
C ARG A 44 -15.97 25.17 -44.88
N THR A 45 -14.98 24.38 -45.30
CA THR A 45 -14.45 23.27 -44.50
C THR A 45 -13.33 23.71 -43.56
N GLN A 46 -12.48 24.66 -43.97
CA GLN A 46 -11.48 25.29 -43.11
C GLN A 46 -12.12 26.01 -41.91
N GLN A 47 -13.14 26.85 -42.13
CA GLN A 47 -13.82 27.55 -41.04
C GLN A 47 -14.53 26.59 -40.06
N LYS A 48 -15.00 25.43 -40.53
CA LYS A 48 -15.56 24.38 -39.66
C LYS A 48 -14.48 23.65 -38.86
N LEU A 49 -13.31 23.43 -39.44
CA LEU A 49 -12.15 22.86 -38.76
C LEU A 49 -11.65 23.79 -37.65
N GLU A 50 -11.57 25.09 -37.91
CA GLU A 50 -11.15 26.11 -36.92
C GLU A 50 -12.08 26.14 -35.72
N ARG A 51 -13.40 26.30 -35.93
CA ARG A 51 -14.40 26.24 -34.84
C ARG A 51 -14.35 24.94 -34.03
N SER A 52 -14.05 23.81 -34.69
CA SER A 52 -13.90 22.51 -34.02
C SER A 52 -12.63 22.44 -33.16
N ARG A 53 -11.53 23.07 -33.61
CA ARG A 53 -10.28 23.22 -32.83
C ARG A 53 -10.44 24.19 -31.66
N GLU A 54 -11.16 25.29 -31.85
CA GLU A 54 -11.47 26.26 -30.78
C GLU A 54 -12.25 25.60 -29.63
N THR A 55 -13.30 24.85 -29.96
CA THR A 55 -14.09 24.08 -28.98
C THR A 55 -13.26 22.99 -28.31
N LEU A 56 -12.43 22.25 -29.05
CA LEU A 56 -11.50 21.27 -28.46
C LEU A 56 -10.54 21.93 -27.46
N ALA A 57 -9.90 23.04 -27.84
CA ALA A 57 -8.99 23.79 -26.99
C ALA A 57 -9.66 24.43 -25.76
N VAL A 58 -11.00 24.53 -25.72
CA VAL A 58 -11.76 24.87 -24.51
C VAL A 58 -11.97 23.62 -23.63
N THR A 59 -12.38 22.50 -24.21
CA THR A 59 -12.54 21.22 -23.47
C THR A 59 -11.22 20.72 -22.85
N GLU A 60 -10.09 20.78 -23.57
CA GLU A 60 -8.77 20.41 -23.06
C GLU A 60 -8.37 21.24 -21.82
N ARG A 61 -8.62 22.55 -21.83
CA ARG A 61 -8.36 23.44 -20.69
C ARG A 61 -9.26 23.10 -19.49
N ARG A 62 -10.50 22.66 -19.74
CA ARG A 62 -11.45 22.26 -18.69
C ARG A 62 -11.06 20.91 -18.07
N LEU A 63 -10.71 19.92 -18.88
CA LEU A 63 -10.14 18.64 -18.44
C LEU A 63 -8.87 18.83 -17.59
N VAL A 64 -7.93 19.70 -18.00
CA VAL A 64 -6.73 20.01 -17.21
C VAL A 64 -7.07 20.70 -15.88
N SER A 65 -8.17 21.46 -15.79
CA SER A 65 -8.62 22.06 -14.54
C SER A 65 -9.25 21.04 -13.59
N LEU A 66 -10.14 20.17 -14.09
CA LEU A 66 -10.79 19.10 -13.35
C LEU A 66 -9.78 18.06 -12.87
N ALA A 67 -8.80 17.67 -13.69
CA ALA A 67 -7.73 16.76 -13.28
C ALA A 67 -6.88 17.32 -12.12
N LYS A 68 -6.60 18.64 -12.13
CA LYS A 68 -5.91 19.30 -11.00
C LYS A 68 -6.76 19.28 -9.73
N GLU A 69 -8.07 19.49 -9.85
CA GLU A 69 -9.00 19.40 -8.72
C GLU A 69 -9.07 17.97 -8.15
N GLN A 70 -9.23 16.97 -9.02
CA GLN A 70 -9.21 15.55 -8.65
C GLN A 70 -7.94 15.15 -7.88
N THR A 71 -6.75 15.65 -8.27
CA THR A 71 -5.50 15.38 -7.52
C THR A 71 -5.44 16.04 -6.15
N ARG A 72 -6.22 17.11 -5.90
CA ARG A 72 -6.36 17.72 -4.56
C ARG A 72 -7.31 16.90 -3.71
N ASP A 73 -8.44 16.48 -4.27
CA ASP A 73 -9.44 15.70 -3.54
C ASP A 73 -8.94 14.29 -3.20
N HIS A 74 -8.16 13.64 -4.08
CA HIS A 74 -7.43 12.40 -3.73
C HIS A 74 -6.50 12.57 -2.51
N ARG A 75 -5.75 13.68 -2.42
CA ARG A 75 -4.90 13.96 -1.25
C ARG A 75 -5.73 14.19 0.01
N ARG A 76 -6.84 14.91 -0.12
CA ARG A 76 -7.77 15.21 0.99
C ARG A 76 -8.46 13.96 1.52
N ILE A 77 -8.87 13.05 0.63
CA ILE A 77 -9.40 11.72 0.94
C ILE A 77 -8.33 10.86 1.65
N ALA A 78 -7.07 10.89 1.18
CA ALA A 78 -5.97 10.19 1.83
C ALA A 78 -5.71 10.72 3.26
N ASP A 79 -5.62 12.04 3.45
CA ASP A 79 -5.47 12.68 4.76
C ASP A 79 -6.61 12.31 5.73
N MET A 80 -7.86 12.31 5.24
CA MET A 80 -9.03 11.95 6.04
C MET A 80 -9.06 10.45 6.39
N THR A 81 -8.59 9.59 5.48
CA THR A 81 -8.44 8.14 5.72
C THR A 81 -7.32 7.85 6.73
N ALA A 82 -6.20 8.58 6.66
CA ALA A 82 -5.13 8.48 7.65
C ALA A 82 -5.62 8.90 9.06
N ARG A 83 -6.43 9.96 9.15
CA ARG A 83 -7.05 10.41 10.41
C ARG A 83 -8.03 9.37 10.98
N SER A 84 -8.90 8.78 10.17
CA SER A 84 -9.84 7.75 10.66
C SER A 84 -9.11 6.46 11.09
N ALA A 85 -8.07 6.06 10.37
CA ALA A 85 -7.18 4.95 10.76
C ALA A 85 -6.45 5.23 12.09
N ALA A 86 -5.99 6.46 12.32
CA ALA A 86 -5.36 6.86 13.58
C ALA A 86 -6.33 6.80 14.78
N LEU A 87 -7.57 7.30 14.62
CA LEU A 87 -8.62 7.22 15.64
C LEU A 87 -8.99 5.75 15.95
N ALA A 88 -9.14 4.91 14.92
CA ALA A 88 -9.36 3.48 15.09
C ALA A 88 -8.17 2.79 15.82
N GLY A 89 -6.94 3.22 15.54
CA GLY A 89 -5.73 2.77 16.25
C GLY A 89 -5.71 3.17 17.73
N GLN A 90 -6.21 4.37 18.07
CA GLN A 90 -6.37 4.82 19.45
C GLN A 90 -7.44 4.00 20.19
N ASN A 91 -8.61 3.77 19.58
CA ASN A 91 -9.64 2.90 20.16
C ASN A 91 -9.14 1.47 20.40
N ARG A 92 -8.36 0.88 19.47
CA ARG A 92 -7.72 -0.43 19.67
C ARG A 92 -6.67 -0.45 20.79
N LYS A 93 -6.14 0.70 21.24
CA LYS A 93 -5.31 0.81 22.45
C LYS A 93 -6.18 0.91 23.69
N LEU A 94 -7.16 1.83 23.72
CA LEU A 94 -8.09 2.00 24.84
C LEU A 94 -8.86 0.71 25.15
N ALA A 95 -9.37 0.00 24.15
CA ALA A 95 -10.10 -1.27 24.34
C ALA A 95 -9.25 -2.34 25.06
N ARG A 96 -7.93 -2.40 24.80
CA ARG A 96 -7.02 -3.32 25.50
C ARG A 96 -6.78 -2.89 26.95
N HIS A 97 -6.60 -1.60 27.20
CA HIS A 97 -6.48 -1.08 28.57
C HIS A 97 -7.78 -1.26 29.38
N LEU A 98 -8.95 -1.07 28.74
CA LEU A 98 -10.26 -1.36 29.33
C LEU A 98 -10.44 -2.84 29.68
N ALA A 99 -9.96 -3.76 28.83
CA ALA A 99 -9.96 -5.20 29.13
C ALA A 99 -9.06 -5.53 30.34
N GLN A 100 -7.82 -5.02 30.35
CA GLN A 100 -6.88 -5.19 31.46
C GLN A 100 -7.43 -4.62 32.79
N ALA A 101 -8.04 -3.43 32.76
CA ALA A 101 -8.65 -2.82 33.94
C ALA A 101 -9.87 -3.60 34.45
N ARG A 102 -10.70 -4.15 33.56
CA ARG A 102 -11.80 -5.06 33.94
C ARG A 102 -11.29 -6.34 34.60
N GLU A 103 -10.21 -6.92 34.09
CA GLU A 103 -9.60 -8.11 34.67
C GLU A 103 -9.00 -7.82 36.07
N GLN A 104 -8.29 -6.70 36.23
CA GLN A 104 -7.79 -6.24 37.54
C GLN A 104 -8.94 -6.02 38.54
N LEU A 105 -10.06 -5.42 38.11
CA LEU A 105 -11.26 -5.28 38.93
C LEU A 105 -11.89 -6.63 39.31
N ALA A 106 -11.88 -7.63 38.41
CA ALA A 106 -12.36 -8.98 38.71
C ALA A 106 -11.47 -9.67 39.77
N ARG A 107 -10.15 -9.61 39.60
CA ARG A 107 -9.17 -10.09 40.60
C ARG A 107 -9.37 -9.38 41.95
N GLY A 108 -9.53 -8.05 41.96
CA GLY A 108 -9.80 -7.25 43.16
C GLY A 108 -11.14 -7.55 43.84
N ASN A 109 -12.18 -7.94 43.09
CA ASN A 109 -13.44 -8.43 43.65
C ASN A 109 -13.27 -9.81 44.32
N SER A 110 -12.49 -10.71 43.73
CA SER A 110 -12.18 -12.03 44.31
C SER A 110 -11.43 -11.89 45.64
N ILE A 111 -10.42 -11.01 45.70
CA ILE A 111 -9.69 -10.69 46.95
C ILE A 111 -10.66 -10.10 48.00
N ASN A 112 -11.54 -9.17 47.62
CA ASN A 112 -12.54 -8.61 48.54
C ASN A 112 -13.53 -9.66 49.08
N THR A 113 -13.87 -10.69 48.31
CA THR A 113 -14.74 -11.78 48.80
C THR A 113 -14.01 -12.73 49.72
N ALA A 114 -12.75 -13.09 49.42
CA ALA A 114 -11.91 -13.89 50.32
C ALA A 114 -11.66 -13.19 51.66
N LEU A 115 -11.31 -11.90 51.66
CA LEU A 115 -11.12 -11.10 52.89
C LEU A 115 -12.39 -11.03 53.75
N ARG A 116 -13.58 -10.92 53.14
CA ARG A 116 -14.86 -10.97 53.86
C ARG A 116 -15.12 -12.35 54.47
N GLN A 117 -14.90 -13.42 53.70
CA GLN A 117 -15.04 -14.80 54.19
C GLN A 117 -14.10 -15.07 55.38
N GLN A 118 -12.83 -14.68 55.30
CA GLN A 118 -11.87 -14.84 56.39
C GLN A 118 -12.28 -14.04 57.65
N ARG A 119 -12.70 -12.78 57.48
CA ARG A 119 -13.19 -11.94 58.58
C ARG A 119 -14.41 -12.57 59.27
N ASP A 120 -15.32 -13.14 58.50
CA ASP A 120 -16.56 -13.73 59.00
C ASP A 120 -16.34 -15.12 59.62
N GLN A 121 -15.33 -15.88 59.15
CA GLN A 121 -14.83 -17.08 59.81
C GLN A 121 -14.17 -16.74 61.17
N ASN A 122 -13.27 -15.76 61.20
CA ASN A 122 -12.65 -15.28 62.45
C ASN A 122 -13.73 -14.82 63.45
N ALA A 123 -14.77 -14.12 63.00
CA ALA A 123 -15.88 -13.70 63.84
C ALA A 123 -16.69 -14.87 64.45
N ARG A 124 -16.86 -15.98 63.71
CA ARG A 124 -17.46 -17.22 64.24
C ARG A 124 -16.56 -17.88 65.27
N ARG A 125 -15.26 -18.04 64.97
CA ARG A 125 -14.31 -18.68 65.90
C ARG A 125 -14.12 -17.88 67.18
N VAL A 126 -14.19 -16.56 67.14
CA VAL A 126 -14.22 -15.68 68.33
C VAL A 126 -15.44 -15.96 69.23
N ALA A 127 -16.61 -16.25 68.64
CA ALA A 127 -17.82 -16.60 69.40
C ALA A 127 -17.74 -18.01 70.00
N GLU A 128 -17.21 -18.98 69.26
CA GLU A 128 -16.93 -20.35 69.75
C GLU A 128 -15.92 -20.34 70.91
N LEU A 129 -14.80 -19.62 70.76
CA LEU A 129 -13.83 -19.42 71.85
C LEU A 129 -14.47 -18.73 73.06
N GLY A 130 -15.48 -17.88 72.85
CA GLY A 130 -16.25 -17.26 73.92
C GLY A 130 -17.05 -18.28 74.75
N SER A 131 -17.72 -19.24 74.11
CA SER A 131 -18.48 -20.28 74.82
C SER A 131 -17.57 -21.37 75.40
N GLU A 132 -16.47 -21.74 74.73
CA GLU A 132 -15.40 -22.58 75.27
C GLU A 132 -14.82 -21.97 76.56
N HIS A 133 -14.50 -20.67 76.54
CA HIS A 133 -13.97 -19.94 77.70
C HIS A 133 -14.96 -19.88 78.87
N GLN A 134 -16.25 -19.66 78.61
CA GLN A 134 -17.30 -19.67 79.63
C GLN A 134 -17.49 -21.05 80.24
N ALA A 135 -17.58 -22.10 79.42
CA ALA A 135 -17.72 -23.48 79.88
C ALA A 135 -16.50 -23.92 80.72
N MET A 136 -15.29 -23.51 80.31
CA MET A 136 -14.07 -23.80 81.06
C MET A 136 -14.00 -23.04 82.39
N GLY A 137 -14.40 -21.76 82.41
CA GLY A 137 -14.53 -20.98 83.65
C GLY A 137 -15.49 -21.61 84.65
N ALA A 138 -16.64 -22.12 84.18
CA ALA A 138 -17.60 -22.83 85.01
C ALA A 138 -17.04 -24.16 85.60
N ARG A 139 -16.29 -24.93 84.79
CA ARG A 139 -15.59 -26.15 85.25
C ARG A 139 -14.56 -25.84 86.34
N LEU A 140 -13.76 -24.79 86.16
CA LEU A 140 -12.77 -24.35 87.16
C LEU A 140 -13.44 -23.85 88.44
N ALA A 141 -14.51 -23.06 88.35
CA ALA A 141 -15.27 -22.61 89.51
C ALA A 141 -15.87 -23.78 90.31
N SER A 142 -16.39 -24.80 89.61
CA SER A 142 -16.88 -26.04 90.23
C SER A 142 -15.76 -26.82 90.94
N ALA A 143 -14.57 -26.94 90.33
CA ALA A 143 -13.42 -27.59 90.94
C ALA A 143 -12.91 -26.84 92.19
N TYR A 144 -12.84 -25.50 92.16
CA TYR A 144 -12.51 -24.70 93.35
C TYR A 144 -13.54 -24.84 94.48
N ALA A 145 -14.84 -24.94 94.14
CA ALA A 145 -15.88 -25.19 95.14
C ALA A 145 -15.76 -26.59 95.78
N GLU A 146 -15.36 -27.60 95.00
CA GLU A 146 -15.12 -28.95 95.51
C GLU A 146 -13.85 -29.04 96.38
N ILE A 147 -12.76 -28.35 96.01
CA ILE A 147 -11.56 -28.21 96.85
C ILE A 147 -11.93 -27.66 98.23
N ARG A 148 -12.63 -26.51 98.29
CA ARG A 148 -13.08 -25.90 99.57
C ARG A 148 -13.95 -26.84 100.41
N ARG A 149 -14.79 -27.67 99.79
CA ARG A 149 -15.64 -28.67 100.49
C ARG A 149 -14.85 -29.86 101.04
N LEU A 150 -13.72 -30.20 100.44
CA LEU A 150 -12.83 -31.26 100.93
C LEU A 150 -11.96 -30.73 102.07
N GLU A 151 -11.42 -29.52 101.92
CA GLU A 151 -10.61 -28.83 102.94
C GLU A 151 -11.41 -28.52 104.22
N ALA A 152 -12.71 -28.23 104.12
CA ALA A 152 -13.59 -28.00 105.27
C ALA A 152 -13.94 -29.26 106.08
N ARG A 153 -13.33 -30.42 105.80
CA ARG A 153 -13.55 -31.68 106.54
C ARG A 153 -12.52 -31.82 107.67
N PRO A 154 -12.88 -32.42 108.83
CA PRO A 154 -11.96 -32.60 109.94
C PRO A 154 -10.77 -33.55 109.63
N ALA A 155 -10.87 -34.35 108.57
CA ALA A 155 -9.77 -35.14 108.00
C ALA A 155 -9.87 -35.07 106.45
N PRO A 156 -9.16 -34.14 105.78
CA PRO A 156 -9.24 -33.96 104.34
C PRO A 156 -8.38 -34.98 103.58
N ASP A 157 -8.89 -35.48 102.44
CA ASP A 157 -8.12 -36.33 101.52
C ASP A 157 -7.11 -35.48 100.72
N GLN A 158 -5.90 -35.38 101.25
CA GLN A 158 -4.80 -34.61 100.67
C GLN A 158 -4.41 -35.05 99.25
N ARG A 159 -4.61 -36.33 98.89
CA ARG A 159 -4.31 -36.81 97.52
C ARG A 159 -5.33 -36.27 96.53
N ARG A 160 -6.62 -36.44 96.82
CA ARG A 160 -7.72 -35.90 95.99
C ARG A 160 -7.69 -34.37 95.90
N VAL A 161 -7.33 -33.67 96.99
CA VAL A 161 -7.13 -32.22 96.97
C VAL A 161 -5.95 -31.84 96.05
N GLY A 162 -4.81 -32.52 96.15
CA GLY A 162 -3.65 -32.34 95.26
C GLY A 162 -3.98 -32.56 93.78
N ASP A 163 -4.68 -33.65 93.45
CA ASP A 163 -5.14 -33.96 92.09
C ASP A 163 -6.05 -32.87 91.52
N LEU A 164 -6.97 -32.34 92.34
CA LEU A 164 -7.85 -31.25 91.94
C LEU A 164 -7.07 -29.95 91.71
N TYR A 165 -6.10 -29.63 92.57
CA TYR A 165 -5.21 -28.48 92.35
C TYR A 165 -4.39 -28.61 91.05
N GLN A 166 -3.86 -29.79 90.73
CA GLN A 166 -3.15 -30.00 89.46
C GLN A 166 -4.07 -29.82 88.24
N ARG A 167 -5.30 -30.35 88.29
CA ARG A 167 -6.31 -30.17 87.22
C ARG A 167 -6.71 -28.71 87.04
N VAL A 168 -6.90 -27.98 88.15
CA VAL A 168 -7.18 -26.54 88.15
C VAL A 168 -6.00 -25.77 87.54
N ALA A 169 -4.76 -26.06 87.96
CA ALA A 169 -3.55 -25.42 87.45
C ALA A 169 -3.21 -25.78 85.99
N ALA A 170 -3.72 -26.90 85.47
CA ALA A 170 -3.70 -27.20 84.03
C ALA A 170 -4.75 -26.36 83.29
N GLY A 171 -6.00 -26.38 83.77
CA GLY A 171 -7.11 -25.69 83.12
C GLY A 171 -6.98 -24.16 83.11
N THR A 172 -6.32 -23.54 84.10
CA THR A 172 -6.03 -22.09 84.06
C THR A 172 -5.02 -21.72 82.96
N ARG A 173 -4.00 -22.55 82.70
CA ARG A 173 -3.02 -22.33 81.62
C ARG A 173 -3.66 -22.46 80.24
N GLU A 174 -4.53 -23.46 80.06
CA GLU A 174 -5.31 -23.63 78.82
C GLU A 174 -6.31 -22.47 78.62
N LEU A 175 -6.99 -22.02 79.68
CA LEU A 175 -7.87 -20.85 79.67
C LEU A 175 -7.12 -19.53 79.34
N GLU A 176 -5.87 -19.38 79.76
CA GLU A 176 -5.01 -18.30 79.28
C GLU A 176 -4.65 -18.43 77.80
N GLY A 177 -4.36 -19.66 77.32
CA GLY A 177 -4.13 -19.93 75.91
C GLY A 177 -5.31 -19.50 75.03
N LEU A 178 -6.54 -19.87 75.43
CA LEU A 178 -7.78 -19.45 74.77
C LEU A 178 -7.93 -17.93 74.74
N ARG A 179 -7.62 -17.22 75.84
CA ARG A 179 -7.62 -15.74 75.87
C ARG A 179 -6.63 -15.13 74.88
N ARG A 180 -5.38 -15.62 74.85
CA ARG A 180 -4.33 -15.11 73.95
C ARG A 180 -4.72 -15.33 72.48
N TYR A 181 -5.25 -16.50 72.15
CA TYR A 181 -5.69 -16.81 70.79
C TYR A 181 -6.94 -16.02 70.36
N ASN A 182 -7.91 -15.80 71.26
CA ASN A 182 -9.06 -14.93 70.99
C ASN A 182 -8.62 -13.47 70.74
N GLY A 183 -7.67 -12.96 71.55
CA GLY A 183 -7.05 -11.65 71.33
C GLY A 183 -6.39 -11.51 69.94
N TYR A 184 -5.65 -12.53 69.50
CA TYR A 184 -5.09 -12.59 68.14
C TYR A 184 -6.17 -12.54 67.05
N LEU A 185 -7.25 -13.32 67.16
CA LEU A 185 -8.33 -13.30 66.16
C LEU A 185 -9.11 -11.98 66.13
N LEU A 186 -9.23 -11.28 67.26
CA LEU A 186 -9.81 -9.94 67.33
C LEU A 186 -8.91 -8.89 66.66
N GLN A 187 -7.60 -8.96 66.87
CA GLN A 187 -6.62 -8.11 66.17
C GLN A 187 -6.65 -8.37 64.66
N GLU A 188 -6.63 -9.64 64.25
CA GLU A 188 -6.63 -10.01 62.83
C GLU A 188 -7.95 -9.65 62.14
N ARG A 189 -9.09 -9.74 62.84
CA ARG A 189 -10.37 -9.19 62.35
C ARG A 189 -10.31 -7.68 62.13
N SER A 190 -9.55 -6.94 62.93
CA SER A 190 -9.30 -5.49 62.73
C SER A 190 -8.42 -5.24 61.51
N ASN A 191 -7.32 -5.99 61.36
CA ASN A 191 -6.44 -5.95 60.18
C ASN A 191 -7.24 -6.19 58.88
N LEU A 192 -8.01 -7.28 58.83
CA LEU A 192 -8.89 -7.63 57.71
C LEU A 192 -9.92 -6.53 57.41
N GLN A 193 -10.43 -5.83 58.42
CA GLN A 193 -11.35 -4.71 58.23
C GLN A 193 -10.66 -3.48 57.63
N ALA A 194 -9.43 -3.16 58.03
CA ALA A 194 -8.63 -2.09 57.43
C ALA A 194 -8.27 -2.39 55.97
N TRP A 195 -7.76 -3.60 55.68
CA TRP A 195 -7.47 -4.05 54.31
C TRP A 195 -8.72 -4.06 53.43
N LEU A 196 -9.89 -4.42 53.98
CA LEU A 196 -11.16 -4.30 53.26
C LEU A 196 -11.50 -2.83 52.93
N GLN A 197 -11.30 -1.88 53.84
CA GLN A 197 -11.55 -0.46 53.52
C GLN A 197 -10.63 0.03 52.38
N GLU A 198 -9.34 -0.26 52.45
CA GLU A 198 -8.37 0.11 51.42
C GLU A 198 -8.64 -0.58 50.07
N ALA A 199 -8.99 -1.87 50.08
CA ALA A 199 -9.33 -2.62 48.87
C ALA A 199 -10.63 -2.11 48.22
N ASN A 200 -11.64 -1.70 49.01
CA ASN A 200 -12.86 -1.10 48.48
C ASN A 200 -12.61 0.33 47.93
N ALA A 201 -11.79 1.14 48.60
CA ALA A 201 -11.39 2.46 48.10
C ALA A 201 -10.60 2.37 46.79
N THR A 202 -9.64 1.44 46.72
CA THR A 202 -8.86 1.16 45.50
C THR A 202 -9.76 0.67 44.36
N ARG A 203 -10.71 -0.23 44.66
CA ARG A 203 -11.72 -0.67 43.67
C ARG A 203 -12.57 0.50 43.15
N SER A 204 -12.99 1.43 44.02
CA SER A 204 -13.76 2.61 43.57
C SER A 204 -12.94 3.47 42.61
N ARG A 205 -11.69 3.79 42.96
CA ARG A 205 -10.76 4.53 42.08
C ARG A 205 -10.59 3.85 40.72
N GLN A 206 -10.45 2.52 40.70
CA GLN A 206 -10.37 1.72 39.47
C GLN A 206 -11.69 1.73 38.66
N GLN A 207 -12.85 1.66 39.32
CA GLN A 207 -14.16 1.75 38.65
C GLN A 207 -14.40 3.13 38.01
N ASP A 208 -14.00 4.21 38.68
CA ASP A 208 -14.13 5.56 38.14
C ASP A 208 -13.11 5.87 37.03
N ALA A 209 -11.90 5.31 37.12
CA ALA A 209 -10.94 5.32 36.02
C ALA A 209 -11.46 4.54 34.79
N LEU A 210 -12.09 3.37 35.00
CA LEU A 210 -12.72 2.59 33.94
C LEU A 210 -13.85 3.39 33.28
N ARG A 211 -14.75 4.00 34.06
CA ARG A 211 -15.84 4.86 33.56
C ARG A 211 -15.31 6.00 32.67
N ARG A 212 -14.27 6.72 33.12
CA ARG A 212 -13.62 7.79 32.34
C ARG A 212 -13.05 7.26 31.02
N SER A 213 -12.36 6.11 31.05
CA SER A 213 -11.82 5.50 29.82
C SER A 213 -12.90 4.94 28.89
N GLN A 214 -14.07 4.56 29.39
CA GLN A 214 -15.23 4.18 28.56
C GLN A 214 -15.87 5.40 27.90
N GLN A 215 -16.02 6.50 28.63
CA GLN A 215 -16.48 7.79 28.07
C GLN A 215 -15.54 8.29 26.97
N GLU A 216 -14.22 8.12 27.12
CA GLU A 216 -13.26 8.51 26.10
C GLU A 216 -13.29 7.60 24.86
N SER A 217 -13.49 6.28 25.02
CA SER A 217 -13.76 5.38 23.89
C SER A 217 -14.99 5.85 23.09
N ALA A 218 -16.10 6.13 23.76
CA ALA A 218 -17.33 6.61 23.13
C ALA A 218 -17.15 7.97 22.41
N ARG A 219 -16.32 8.88 22.94
CA ARG A 219 -15.96 10.15 22.28
C ARG A 219 -15.16 9.91 21.00
N ILE A 220 -14.15 9.04 21.03
CA ILE A 220 -13.32 8.74 19.86
C ILE A 220 -14.10 7.93 18.82
N GLU A 221 -15.00 7.04 19.25
CA GLU A 221 -15.98 6.35 18.38
C GLU A 221 -16.90 7.35 17.66
N SER A 222 -17.49 8.30 18.39
CA SER A 222 -18.30 9.38 17.82
C SER A 222 -17.52 10.27 16.84
N SER A 223 -16.29 10.66 17.21
CA SER A 223 -15.38 11.43 16.36
C SER A 223 -14.98 10.67 15.09
N SER A 224 -14.71 9.36 15.21
CA SER A 224 -14.41 8.46 14.08
C SER A 224 -15.63 8.27 13.17
N ALA A 225 -16.84 8.15 13.73
CA ALA A 225 -18.08 8.09 12.94
C ALA A 225 -18.29 9.39 12.14
N ALA A 226 -18.13 10.56 12.76
CA ALA A 226 -18.22 11.85 12.09
C ALA A 226 -17.12 12.05 11.02
N ALA A 227 -15.90 11.58 11.28
CA ALA A 227 -14.82 11.58 10.30
C ALA A 227 -15.12 10.67 9.09
N ASN A 228 -15.63 9.46 9.34
CA ASN A 228 -16.01 8.50 8.30
C ASN A 228 -17.22 8.98 7.48
N GLN A 229 -18.19 9.68 8.10
CA GLN A 229 -19.31 10.29 7.38
C GLN A 229 -18.83 11.41 6.45
N LYS A 230 -17.92 12.29 6.92
CA LYS A 230 -17.28 13.29 6.05
C LYS A 230 -16.48 12.65 4.92
N LEU A 231 -15.76 11.55 5.19
CA LEU A 231 -15.01 10.81 4.17
C LEU A 231 -15.92 10.24 3.07
N ARG A 232 -17.10 9.71 3.42
CA ARG A 232 -18.10 9.25 2.43
C ARG A 232 -18.58 10.39 1.53
N VAL A 233 -18.96 11.53 2.11
CA VAL A 233 -19.45 12.70 1.35
C VAL A 233 -18.38 13.25 0.39
N GLU A 234 -17.11 13.27 0.78
CA GLU A 234 -16.03 13.69 -0.14
C GLU A 234 -15.70 12.61 -1.19
N LEU A 235 -15.86 11.32 -0.87
CA LEU A 235 -15.73 10.23 -1.84
C LEU A 235 -16.85 10.29 -2.91
N GLU A 236 -18.10 10.52 -2.50
CA GLU A 236 -19.26 10.66 -3.39
C GLU A 236 -19.08 11.86 -4.35
N LYS A 237 -18.57 13.00 -3.86
CA LYS A 237 -18.18 14.15 -4.70
C LYS A 237 -17.09 13.79 -5.71
N ALA A 238 -16.03 13.11 -5.26
CA ALA A 238 -14.93 12.70 -6.14
C ALA A 238 -15.40 11.69 -7.22
N GLN A 239 -16.34 10.81 -6.89
CA GLN A 239 -16.98 9.92 -7.86
C GLN A 239 -17.82 10.69 -8.89
N ALA A 240 -18.58 11.71 -8.46
CA ALA A 240 -19.32 12.58 -9.39
C ALA A 240 -18.39 13.39 -10.31
N GLN A 241 -17.29 13.95 -9.79
CA GLN A 241 -16.24 14.59 -10.60
C GLN A 241 -15.63 13.63 -11.64
N VAL A 242 -15.39 12.37 -11.27
CA VAL A 242 -14.87 11.34 -12.19
C VAL A 242 -15.86 11.02 -13.31
N SER A 243 -17.17 11.01 -13.04
CA SER A 243 -18.19 10.87 -14.09
C SER A 243 -18.12 12.05 -15.06
N ALA A 244 -18.13 13.29 -14.56
CA ALA A 244 -18.07 14.49 -15.40
C ALA A 244 -16.77 14.58 -16.23
N LEU A 245 -15.64 14.10 -15.69
CA LEU A 245 -14.39 13.94 -16.43
C LEU A 245 -14.50 12.92 -17.58
N ALA A 246 -15.19 11.80 -17.36
CA ALA A 246 -15.43 10.81 -18.41
C ALA A 246 -16.33 11.35 -19.53
N ASP A 247 -17.35 12.13 -19.18
CA ASP A 247 -18.25 12.79 -20.13
C ASP A 247 -17.49 13.83 -20.99
N GLU A 248 -16.68 14.70 -20.37
CA GLU A 248 -15.85 15.68 -21.11
C GLU A 248 -14.77 15.02 -22.00
N ILE A 249 -14.21 13.88 -21.59
CA ILE A 249 -13.32 13.06 -22.43
C ILE A 249 -14.10 12.50 -23.63
N GLY A 250 -15.36 12.08 -23.44
CA GLY A 250 -16.25 11.66 -24.51
C GLY A 250 -16.46 12.75 -25.57
N ASP A 251 -16.81 13.96 -25.14
CA ASP A 251 -16.99 15.12 -26.03
C ASP A 251 -15.70 15.50 -26.77
N ALA A 252 -14.54 15.50 -26.08
CA ALA A 252 -13.25 15.78 -26.69
C ALA A 252 -12.90 14.75 -27.79
N ASN A 253 -13.14 13.47 -27.56
CA ASN A 253 -12.95 12.41 -28.56
C ASN A 253 -13.85 12.60 -29.80
N VAL A 254 -15.11 13.02 -29.59
CA VAL A 254 -16.04 13.35 -30.69
C VAL A 254 -15.57 14.58 -31.48
N LEU A 255 -14.95 15.57 -30.83
CA LEU A 255 -14.34 16.73 -31.50
C LEU A 255 -13.09 16.33 -32.30
N HIS A 256 -12.21 15.47 -31.77
CA HIS A 256 -11.07 14.92 -32.51
C HIS A 256 -11.51 14.21 -33.80
N ALA A 257 -12.52 13.34 -33.73
CA ALA A 257 -13.03 12.65 -34.92
C ALA A 257 -13.60 13.61 -36.00
N LYS A 258 -14.25 14.71 -35.57
CA LYS A 258 -14.73 15.77 -36.48
C LYS A 258 -13.57 16.56 -37.12
N ILE A 259 -12.51 16.83 -36.37
CA ILE A 259 -11.27 17.49 -36.83
C ILE A 259 -10.55 16.61 -37.87
N GLU A 260 -10.41 15.32 -37.59
CA GLU A 260 -9.77 14.33 -38.47
C GLU A 260 -10.56 14.14 -39.77
N GLN A 261 -11.88 13.99 -39.69
CA GLN A 261 -12.74 13.94 -40.88
C GLN A 261 -12.67 15.23 -41.71
N SER A 262 -12.52 16.40 -41.07
CA SER A 262 -12.46 17.70 -41.76
C SER A 262 -11.11 17.92 -42.44
N THR A 263 -10.00 17.54 -41.81
CA THR A 263 -8.66 17.55 -42.43
C THR A 263 -8.56 16.53 -43.58
N GLY A 264 -9.19 15.36 -43.45
CA GLY A 264 -9.35 14.38 -44.52
C GLY A 264 -10.24 14.85 -45.70
N LYS A 265 -11.06 15.88 -45.51
CA LYS A 265 -11.80 16.57 -46.60
C LYS A 265 -10.97 17.67 -47.23
N ILE A 266 -10.31 18.50 -46.42
CA ILE A 266 -9.44 19.61 -46.87
C ILE A 266 -8.30 19.09 -47.76
N THR A 267 -7.63 18.01 -47.36
CA THR A 267 -6.55 17.39 -48.17
C THR A 267 -7.04 16.90 -49.54
N LYS A 268 -8.24 16.32 -49.61
CA LYS A 268 -8.87 15.90 -50.89
C LYS A 268 -9.26 17.10 -51.76
N LEU A 269 -9.81 18.17 -51.17
CA LEU A 269 -10.13 19.41 -51.89
C LEU A 269 -8.87 20.12 -52.40
N GLN A 270 -7.78 20.14 -51.61
CA GLN A 270 -6.48 20.67 -52.01
C GLN A 270 -5.87 19.87 -53.17
N ALA A 271 -5.94 18.53 -53.13
CA ALA A 271 -5.49 17.69 -54.25
C ALA A 271 -6.32 17.93 -55.52
N ALA A 272 -7.64 18.07 -55.40
CA ALA A 272 -8.52 18.39 -56.54
C ALA A 272 -8.24 19.77 -57.13
N ASN A 273 -8.07 20.81 -56.30
CA ASN A 273 -7.71 22.15 -56.76
C ASN A 273 -6.31 22.16 -57.41
N LYS A 274 -5.33 21.44 -56.84
CA LYS A 274 -4.00 21.30 -57.45
C LYS A 274 -4.11 20.69 -58.85
N TYR A 275 -4.83 19.59 -59.00
CA TYR A 275 -5.05 18.95 -60.31
C TYR A 275 -5.75 19.89 -61.31
N LEU A 276 -6.72 20.69 -60.88
CA LEU A 276 -7.35 21.69 -61.75
C LEU A 276 -6.40 22.83 -62.15
N VAL A 277 -5.53 23.27 -61.26
CA VAL A 277 -4.47 24.26 -61.58
C VAL A 277 -3.50 23.68 -62.60
N GLU A 278 -2.94 22.48 -62.34
CA GLU A 278 -2.03 21.79 -63.28
C GLU A 278 -2.69 21.54 -64.65
N LYS A 279 -3.99 21.20 -64.69
CA LYS A 279 -4.76 21.02 -65.93
C LYS A 279 -4.98 22.35 -66.68
N VAL A 280 -5.27 23.45 -65.98
CA VAL A 280 -5.44 24.78 -66.59
C VAL A 280 -4.10 25.31 -67.11
N GLU A 281 -3.02 25.13 -66.35
CA GLU A 281 -1.66 25.49 -66.77
C GLU A 281 -1.25 24.69 -68.02
N ALA A 282 -1.46 23.37 -68.02
CA ALA A 282 -1.20 22.52 -69.19
C ALA A 282 -2.02 22.94 -70.43
N CYS A 283 -3.31 23.27 -70.27
CA CYS A 283 -4.12 23.83 -71.35
C CYS A 283 -3.56 25.19 -71.84
N SER A 284 -3.10 26.06 -70.93
CA SER A 284 -2.52 27.36 -71.31
C SER A 284 -1.21 27.20 -72.09
N LEU A 285 -0.37 26.22 -71.70
CA LEU A 285 0.87 25.88 -72.38
C LEU A 285 0.60 25.27 -73.77
N ALA A 286 -0.39 24.39 -73.91
CA ALA A 286 -0.84 23.87 -75.20
C ALA A 286 -1.43 24.96 -76.11
N GLN A 287 -2.08 25.98 -75.54
CA GLN A 287 -2.60 27.12 -76.29
C GLN A 287 -1.50 28.13 -76.67
N GLN A 288 -0.41 28.20 -75.91
CA GLN A 288 0.80 28.94 -76.28
C GLN A 288 1.63 28.19 -77.33
N SER A 289 1.80 26.86 -77.21
CA SER A 289 2.54 26.06 -78.18
C SER A 289 1.84 26.00 -79.53
N SER A 290 0.52 25.80 -79.59
CA SER A 290 -0.24 25.85 -80.84
C SER A 290 -0.20 27.23 -81.52
N ARG A 291 -0.13 28.33 -80.75
CA ARG A 291 0.17 29.68 -81.29
C ARG A 291 1.59 29.77 -81.85
N ALA A 292 2.59 29.23 -81.14
CA ALA A 292 3.97 29.21 -81.61
C ALA A 292 4.16 28.35 -82.87
N GLU A 293 3.51 27.18 -82.93
CA GLU A 293 3.46 26.30 -84.11
C GLU A 293 2.77 26.98 -85.28
N SER A 294 1.68 27.72 -85.07
CA SER A 294 1.02 28.50 -86.13
C SER A 294 1.94 29.59 -86.69
N ILE A 295 2.69 30.28 -85.83
CA ILE A 295 3.71 31.26 -86.23
C ILE A 295 4.87 30.58 -86.98
N GLN A 296 5.32 29.40 -86.53
CA GLN A 296 6.34 28.61 -87.22
C GLN A 296 5.86 28.05 -88.56
N GLN A 297 4.59 27.67 -88.69
CA GLN A 297 4.00 27.25 -89.96
C GLN A 297 3.90 28.40 -90.96
N ALA A 298 3.57 29.61 -90.51
CA ALA A 298 3.67 30.82 -91.35
C ALA A 298 5.13 31.08 -91.81
N GLY A 299 6.12 30.89 -90.92
CA GLY A 299 7.54 30.95 -91.26
C GLY A 299 7.99 29.85 -92.24
N HIS A 300 7.51 28.62 -92.06
CA HIS A 300 7.78 27.49 -92.96
C HIS A 300 7.15 27.66 -94.34
N LEU A 301 5.98 28.29 -94.45
CA LEU A 301 5.39 28.67 -95.74
C LEU A 301 6.24 29.73 -96.48
N ALA A 302 6.79 30.71 -95.76
CA ALA A 302 7.73 31.67 -96.33
C ALA A 302 9.04 30.99 -96.81
N LEU A 303 9.57 30.03 -96.04
CA LEU A 303 10.74 29.22 -96.42
C LEU A 303 10.48 28.23 -97.56
N LEU A 304 9.29 27.63 -97.66
CA LEU A 304 8.88 26.83 -98.82
C LEU A 304 8.79 27.68 -100.09
N GLY A 305 8.34 28.93 -99.98
CA GLY A 305 8.40 29.92 -101.05
C GLY A 305 9.82 30.28 -101.52
N GLN A 306 10.85 29.95 -100.73
CA GLN A 306 12.26 30.08 -101.12
C GLN A 306 12.82 28.74 -101.66
N MET A 307 12.62 27.62 -100.96
CA MET A 307 13.15 26.31 -101.37
C MET A 307 12.56 25.79 -102.70
N LEU A 308 11.32 26.14 -103.06
CA LEU A 308 10.74 25.77 -104.36
C LEU A 308 11.42 26.42 -105.59
N ARG A 309 12.45 27.27 -105.38
CA ARG A 309 13.35 27.77 -106.45
C ARG A 309 14.70 27.07 -106.52
N SER A 310 15.04 26.19 -105.58
CA SER A 310 16.33 25.50 -105.52
C SER A 310 16.17 23.97 -105.56
N LYS A 311 16.25 23.41 -106.77
CA LYS A 311 16.29 21.97 -107.12
C LYS A 311 14.97 21.20 -106.91
N ARG A 312 14.47 20.40 -107.88
CA ARG A 312 14.95 20.08 -109.24
C ARG A 312 16.39 19.54 -109.31
N GLU A 313 16.67 18.38 -108.71
CA GLU A 313 17.76 17.43 -109.06
C GLU A 313 17.76 16.23 -108.09
N ALA A 314 18.15 15.02 -108.56
CA ALA A 314 18.41 13.76 -107.80
C ALA A 314 17.34 13.33 -106.75
N ALA A 315 16.43 12.35 -106.94
CA ALA A 315 16.28 11.19 -107.83
C ALA A 315 17.05 9.89 -107.46
N ALA A 316 16.29 8.82 -107.15
CA ALA A 316 16.63 7.37 -107.08
C ALA A 316 17.59 6.87 -105.94
N ARG A 317 17.61 5.61 -105.42
CA ARG A 317 16.84 4.31 -105.47
C ARG A 317 17.52 3.34 -104.43
N GLN A 318 17.08 2.15 -103.95
CA GLN A 318 15.87 1.28 -104.00
C GLN A 318 15.98 0.15 -102.90
N GLN A 319 14.88 -0.25 -102.21
CA GLN A 319 14.57 -1.64 -101.71
C GLN A 319 15.54 -2.33 -100.67
N HIS A 320 15.26 -3.44 -99.91
CA HIS A 320 14.15 -4.40 -99.67
C HIS A 320 14.43 -5.28 -98.38
N GLN A 321 13.68 -6.28 -97.84
CA GLN A 321 12.33 -6.91 -98.00
C GLN A 321 11.96 -7.78 -96.74
N GLY A 322 10.66 -7.89 -96.37
CA GLY A 322 10.04 -9.07 -95.70
C GLY A 322 10.35 -9.38 -94.21
N ARG A 323 9.78 -10.42 -93.55
CA ARG A 323 8.44 -11.11 -93.58
C ARG A 323 8.32 -12.10 -92.38
N PHE A 324 7.23 -12.88 -92.27
CA PHE A 324 6.86 -13.94 -91.30
C PHE A 324 6.19 -13.45 -89.97
N MET A 325 4.99 -13.89 -89.50
CA MET A 325 4.30 -15.20 -89.31
C MET A 325 4.68 -15.87 -87.95
N THR A 326 3.82 -16.52 -87.14
CA THR A 326 2.37 -16.87 -87.21
C THR A 326 1.79 -17.34 -85.85
N ALA A 327 0.45 -17.24 -85.68
CA ALA A 327 -0.46 -18.21 -85.00
C ALA A 327 -0.28 -18.56 -83.48
N GLN A 328 -1.18 -19.30 -82.80
CA GLN A 328 -2.67 -19.32 -82.72
C GLN A 328 -3.11 -20.18 -81.49
N TRP A 329 -4.12 -19.73 -80.70
CA TRP A 329 -5.21 -20.55 -80.11
C TRP A 329 -4.86 -21.67 -79.07
N GLN A 330 -5.76 -22.25 -78.25
CA GLN A 330 -7.01 -21.83 -77.58
C GLN A 330 -7.36 -22.81 -76.41
N SER A 331 -8.33 -22.43 -75.54
CA SER A 331 -9.07 -23.30 -74.59
C SER A 331 -8.27 -23.92 -73.42
N GLY A 332 -8.88 -24.44 -72.33
CA GLY A 332 -10.30 -24.61 -71.97
C GLY A 332 -10.54 -24.63 -70.43
N PRO A 333 -11.78 -24.77 -69.92
CA PRO A 333 -12.18 -24.09 -68.68
C PRO A 333 -12.81 -24.94 -67.53
N GLY A 334 -12.83 -24.35 -66.32
CA GLY A 334 -13.81 -24.64 -65.24
C GLY A 334 -13.37 -25.60 -64.12
N PHE A 335 -14.01 -25.63 -62.94
CA PHE A 335 -15.01 -24.70 -62.39
C PHE A 335 -15.00 -24.67 -60.83
N ARG A 336 -15.86 -23.84 -60.23
CA ARG A 336 -15.79 -23.26 -58.87
C ARG A 336 -16.41 -24.08 -57.71
N VAL A 337 -15.89 -23.85 -56.47
CA VAL A 337 -16.63 -23.53 -55.20
C VAL A 337 -17.55 -24.60 -54.55
N ALA A 338 -17.79 -24.68 -53.21
CA ALA A 338 -17.04 -24.36 -51.97
C ALA A 338 -17.87 -24.76 -50.71
N ARG A 339 -17.31 -24.52 -49.50
CA ARG A 339 -17.94 -24.38 -48.14
C ARG A 339 -17.93 -25.59 -47.16
N ARG A 340 -18.00 -25.20 -45.88
CA ARG A 340 -18.02 -25.91 -44.55
C ARG A 340 -19.50 -26.05 -44.05
N PRO A 341 -19.88 -26.60 -42.85
CA PRO A 341 -19.08 -26.82 -41.61
C PRO A 341 -19.37 -28.10 -40.73
N LEU A 342 -18.64 -28.21 -39.61
CA LEU A 342 -19.00 -28.73 -38.25
C LEU A 342 -19.92 -29.96 -38.03
N LEU A 343 -19.43 -30.95 -37.25
CA LEU A 343 -20.00 -31.34 -35.93
C LEU A 343 -19.11 -32.35 -35.14
N VAL A 344 -19.56 -32.76 -33.94
CA VAL A 344 -18.84 -33.55 -32.91
C VAL A 344 -19.58 -34.87 -32.63
N PRO A 345 -18.89 -35.99 -32.29
CA PRO A 345 -19.49 -37.15 -31.62
C PRO A 345 -19.10 -37.26 -30.12
N VAL A 346 -19.98 -37.89 -29.35
CA VAL A 346 -19.83 -38.21 -27.91
C VAL A 346 -19.19 -39.59 -27.73
N ALA A 347 -18.52 -39.81 -26.60
CA ALA A 347 -18.18 -41.14 -26.09
C ALA A 347 -18.63 -41.29 -24.63
N SER A 348 -19.16 -42.46 -24.27
CA SER A 348 -19.76 -42.74 -22.95
C SER A 348 -19.69 -44.22 -22.62
N GLU A 349 -19.19 -44.58 -21.43
CA GLU A 349 -19.40 -45.84 -20.69
C GLU A 349 -18.60 -45.68 -19.37
N THR A 350 -19.22 -45.44 -18.21
CA THR A 350 -19.93 -46.36 -17.27
C THR A 350 -19.04 -47.36 -16.54
N ASP A 351 -18.78 -47.10 -15.25
CA ASP A 351 -18.50 -48.13 -14.23
C ASP A 351 -18.98 -47.66 -12.84
N GLU A 352 -20.22 -47.99 -12.47
CA GLU A 352 -20.77 -47.69 -11.14
C GLU A 352 -20.50 -48.83 -10.14
N GLN A 353 -19.36 -48.77 -9.44
CA GLN A 353 -19.17 -49.61 -8.26
C GLN A 353 -20.19 -49.27 -7.14
N PRO A 354 -20.67 -50.27 -6.37
CA PRO A 354 -21.76 -50.09 -5.42
C PRO A 354 -21.46 -49.04 -4.34
N LYS A 355 -22.43 -48.14 -4.14
CA LYS A 355 -22.27 -46.86 -3.41
C LYS A 355 -21.98 -46.97 -1.91
N SER A 356 -21.93 -48.18 -1.33
CA SER A 356 -21.53 -48.44 0.06
C SER A 356 -20.01 -48.53 0.23
N THR A 357 -19.34 -49.43 -0.49
CA THR A 357 -17.90 -49.72 -0.32
C THR A 357 -17.01 -48.55 -0.72
N ARG A 358 -17.45 -47.75 -1.70
CA ARG A 358 -16.75 -46.52 -2.09
C ARG A 358 -16.73 -45.49 -0.96
N ARG A 359 -17.89 -45.24 -0.33
CA ARG A 359 -18.01 -44.30 0.80
C ARG A 359 -17.22 -44.75 2.02
N GLU A 360 -17.08 -46.05 2.26
CA GLU A 360 -16.19 -46.54 3.33
C GLU A 360 -14.70 -46.29 3.05
N LYS A 361 -14.25 -46.46 1.80
CA LYS A 361 -12.87 -46.17 1.40
C LYS A 361 -12.58 -44.66 1.55
N GLU A 362 -13.48 -43.83 1.03
CA GLU A 362 -13.42 -42.36 1.17
C GLU A 362 -13.42 -41.94 2.66
N LEU A 363 -14.26 -42.55 3.51
CA LEU A 363 -14.29 -42.27 4.96
C LEU A 363 -13.02 -42.73 5.68
N LYS A 364 -12.40 -43.85 5.28
CA LYS A 364 -11.11 -44.32 5.83
C LYS A 364 -9.97 -43.37 5.43
N GLU A 365 -9.96 -42.89 4.19
CA GLU A 365 -8.98 -41.92 3.71
C GLU A 365 -9.11 -40.55 4.38
N VAL A 366 -10.34 -40.03 4.52
CA VAL A 366 -10.63 -38.78 5.26
C VAL A 366 -10.21 -38.91 6.72
N LYS A 367 -10.50 -40.04 7.39
CA LYS A 367 -10.04 -40.29 8.77
C LYS A 367 -8.52 -40.37 8.92
N LYS A 368 -7.79 -40.79 7.87
CA LYS A 368 -6.32 -40.73 7.85
C LYS A 368 -5.84 -39.28 7.75
N LYS A 369 -6.37 -38.52 6.78
CA LYS A 369 -6.04 -37.09 6.57
C LYS A 369 -6.37 -36.20 7.77
N VAL A 370 -7.47 -36.48 8.48
CA VAL A 370 -7.81 -35.77 9.73
C VAL A 370 -6.73 -35.99 10.79
N LYS A 371 -6.26 -37.23 11.01
CA LYS A 371 -5.17 -37.51 11.97
C LYS A 371 -3.83 -36.88 11.58
N GLU A 372 -3.54 -36.82 10.28
CA GLU A 372 -2.33 -36.16 9.76
C GLU A 372 -2.40 -34.65 10.04
N LEU A 373 -3.55 -34.00 9.80
CA LEU A 373 -3.77 -32.59 10.11
C LEU A 373 -3.81 -32.28 11.63
N GLU A 374 -4.32 -33.20 12.46
CA GLU A 374 -4.28 -33.09 13.92
C GLU A 374 -2.82 -33.10 14.43
N GLN A 375 -1.97 -33.98 13.88
CA GLN A 375 -0.54 -34.03 14.20
C GLN A 375 0.23 -32.80 13.72
N GLU A 376 -0.10 -32.26 12.53
CA GLU A 376 0.46 -31.00 12.05
C GLU A 376 0.08 -29.81 12.95
N GLN A 377 -1.17 -29.74 13.44
CA GLN A 377 -1.60 -28.71 14.39
C GLN A 377 -0.88 -28.82 15.75
N GLU A 378 -0.66 -30.03 16.26
CA GLU A 378 0.12 -30.23 17.49
C GLU A 378 1.61 -29.86 17.30
N ALA A 379 2.18 -30.10 16.12
CA ALA A 379 3.54 -29.68 15.78
C ALA A 379 3.68 -28.16 15.61
N LEU A 380 2.68 -27.50 15.01
CA LEU A 380 2.66 -26.03 14.84
C LEU A 380 2.45 -25.29 16.16
N THR A 381 1.62 -25.82 17.06
CA THR A 381 1.39 -25.20 18.39
C THR A 381 2.63 -25.28 19.29
N LYS A 382 3.42 -26.37 19.22
CA LYS A 382 4.72 -26.46 19.91
C LYS A 382 5.72 -25.42 19.38
N LYS A 383 5.84 -25.28 18.06
CA LYS A 383 6.69 -24.25 17.43
C LYS A 383 6.28 -22.82 17.79
N LEU A 384 4.98 -22.56 17.97
CA LEU A 384 4.50 -21.27 18.47
C LEU A 384 4.94 -21.01 19.92
N GLN A 385 4.85 -22.02 20.80
CA GLN A 385 5.33 -21.90 22.19
C GLN A 385 6.84 -21.67 22.26
N GLU A 386 7.63 -22.37 21.43
CA GLU A 386 9.07 -22.16 21.29
C GLU A 386 9.37 -20.70 20.90
N LEU A 387 8.79 -20.21 19.80
CA LEU A 387 8.94 -18.82 19.32
C LEU A 387 8.47 -17.77 20.33
N GLU A 388 7.42 -18.04 21.11
CA GLU A 388 6.97 -17.14 22.19
C GLU A 388 8.01 -17.04 23.32
N THR A 389 8.71 -18.13 23.66
CA THR A 389 9.79 -18.08 24.65
C THR A 389 11.04 -17.37 24.14
N GLU A 390 11.42 -17.56 22.86
CA GLU A 390 12.51 -16.83 22.21
C GLU A 390 12.21 -15.33 22.16
N TYR A 391 11.01 -14.95 21.73
CA TYR A 391 10.56 -13.56 21.71
C TYR A 391 10.55 -12.94 23.11
N ALA A 392 10.16 -13.69 24.15
CA ALA A 392 10.23 -13.24 25.53
C ALA A 392 11.67 -13.03 26.02
N ALA A 393 12.64 -13.83 25.57
CA ALA A 393 14.06 -13.67 25.87
C ALA A 393 14.66 -12.44 25.16
N VAL A 394 14.44 -12.29 23.85
CA VAL A 394 14.88 -11.13 23.06
C VAL A 394 14.28 -9.84 23.62
N LYS A 395 13.00 -9.86 24.01
CA LYS A 395 12.34 -8.71 24.63
C LYS A 395 13.01 -8.28 25.94
N LYS A 396 13.48 -9.21 26.78
CA LYS A 396 14.25 -8.89 27.99
C LYS A 396 15.59 -8.24 27.63
N GLN A 397 16.32 -8.78 26.65
CA GLN A 397 17.59 -8.22 26.17
C GLN A 397 17.42 -6.78 25.65
N VAL A 398 16.39 -6.53 24.84
CA VAL A 398 16.06 -5.18 24.34
C VAL A 398 15.72 -4.24 25.50
N GLN A 399 14.98 -4.69 26.52
CA GLN A 399 14.70 -3.87 27.71
C GLN A 399 15.99 -3.51 28.48
N THR A 400 16.90 -4.46 28.70
CA THR A 400 18.18 -4.18 29.36
C THR A 400 19.08 -3.24 28.55
N LEU A 401 19.13 -3.40 27.22
CA LEU A 401 19.88 -2.51 26.33
C LEU A 401 19.28 -1.10 26.26
N THR A 402 17.95 -0.99 26.30
CA THR A 402 17.26 0.31 26.34
C THR A 402 17.59 1.06 27.62
N TRP A 403 17.55 0.38 28.77
CA TRP A 403 17.92 0.97 30.06
C TRP A 403 19.39 1.38 30.11
N ALA A 404 20.31 0.52 29.65
CA ALA A 404 21.74 0.85 29.59
C ALA A 404 22.01 2.07 28.69
N ASN A 405 21.36 2.17 27.53
CA ASN A 405 21.45 3.34 26.66
C ASN A 405 20.86 4.60 27.32
N GLU A 406 19.77 4.48 28.08
CA GLU A 406 19.17 5.62 28.79
C GLU A 406 20.07 6.15 29.92
N VAL A 407 20.81 5.27 30.60
CA VAL A 407 21.86 5.65 31.58
C VAL A 407 23.02 6.34 30.87
N LEU A 408 23.59 5.71 29.83
CA LEU A 408 24.73 6.26 29.08
C LEU A 408 24.43 7.63 28.45
N VAL A 409 23.22 7.86 27.93
CA VAL A 409 22.80 9.17 27.41
C VAL A 409 22.77 10.23 28.51
N LYS A 410 22.29 9.90 29.72
CA LYS A 410 22.25 10.84 30.85
C LYS A 410 23.65 11.17 31.37
N GLU A 411 24.55 10.18 31.42
CA GLU A 411 25.96 10.40 31.77
C GLU A 411 26.67 11.27 30.71
N LEU A 412 26.41 11.01 29.43
CA LEU A 412 26.99 11.77 28.32
C LEU A 412 26.50 13.23 28.31
N ASP A 413 25.19 13.45 28.45
CA ASP A 413 24.63 14.82 28.47
C ASP A 413 25.03 15.58 29.75
N ALA A 414 25.25 14.90 30.88
CA ALA A 414 25.84 15.51 32.08
C ALA A 414 27.30 15.93 31.87
N ALA A 415 28.11 15.10 31.19
CA ALA A 415 29.48 15.45 30.83
C ALA A 415 29.53 16.65 29.86
N TYR A 416 28.68 16.69 28.84
CA TYR A 416 28.55 17.85 27.95
C TYR A 416 28.09 19.12 28.70
N ALA A 417 27.21 19.00 29.70
CA ALA A 417 26.75 20.13 30.51
C ALA A 417 27.84 20.68 31.46
N ALA A 418 28.79 19.84 31.89
CA ALA A 418 29.92 20.26 32.72
C ALA A 418 31.00 21.04 31.94
N GLY A 419 30.98 21.00 30.61
CA GLY A 419 31.94 21.69 29.74
C GLY A 419 33.36 21.08 29.71
N ASP A 420 33.60 20.02 30.48
CA ASP A 420 34.88 19.34 30.55
C ASP A 420 35.04 18.36 29.37
N SER A 421 35.96 18.67 28.46
CA SER A 421 36.30 17.78 27.34
C SER A 421 37.31 16.69 27.76
N GLY A 422 37.04 16.04 28.88
CA GLY A 422 37.80 14.87 29.35
C GLY A 422 37.63 13.67 28.41
N PRO A 423 38.56 12.68 28.43
CA PRO A 423 38.43 11.47 27.63
C PRO A 423 37.20 10.67 28.06
N LEU A 424 36.35 10.30 27.10
CA LEU A 424 35.20 9.43 27.36
C LEU A 424 35.66 8.06 27.91
N PRO A 425 34.87 7.39 28.79
CA PRO A 425 35.26 6.12 29.38
C PRO A 425 35.63 5.06 28.33
N LYS A 426 36.81 4.45 28.49
CA LYS A 426 37.31 3.36 27.64
C LYS A 426 36.53 2.06 27.90
N GLY A 427 35.29 2.01 27.42
CA GLY A 427 34.38 0.86 27.59
C GLY A 427 33.33 0.70 26.49
N THR A 428 32.87 1.79 25.87
CA THR A 428 31.73 1.74 24.92
C THR A 428 32.15 2.15 23.50
N ARG A 429 32.98 1.32 22.86
CA ARG A 429 33.25 1.42 21.40
C ARG A 429 32.06 0.82 20.64
N GLY A 430 31.55 1.51 19.64
CA GLY A 430 30.32 1.09 18.95
C GLY A 430 29.82 2.10 17.92
N MET A 431 28.51 2.11 17.69
CA MET A 431 27.88 3.04 16.76
C MET A 431 27.70 4.43 17.37
N TYR A 432 28.36 5.43 16.79
CA TYR A 432 28.25 6.86 17.13
C TYR A 432 27.46 7.62 16.06
N VAL A 433 26.77 8.69 16.44
CA VAL A 433 25.98 9.53 15.52
C VAL A 433 26.56 10.93 15.47
N LEU A 434 27.09 11.36 14.32
CA LEU A 434 27.72 12.68 14.19
C LEU A 434 26.72 13.81 14.45
N ARG A 435 27.04 14.69 15.41
CA ARG A 435 26.25 15.90 15.70
C ARG A 435 26.56 17.01 14.67
N LYS A 436 25.67 18.00 14.54
CA LYS A 436 25.78 19.06 13.53
C LYS A 436 26.98 19.96 13.81
N GLY A 437 28.00 19.90 12.93
CA GLY A 437 29.25 20.66 13.07
C GLY A 437 30.43 19.87 13.65
N GLU A 438 30.27 18.58 13.91
CA GLU A 438 31.40 17.70 14.26
C GLU A 438 32.15 17.23 13.01
N SER A 439 33.49 17.16 13.09
CA SER A 439 34.36 16.57 12.06
C SER A 439 34.91 15.23 12.52
N LEU A 440 35.25 14.35 11.57
CA LEU A 440 35.77 13.01 11.87
C LEU A 440 37.03 13.03 12.74
N SER A 441 37.92 14.02 12.56
CA SER A 441 39.12 14.20 13.39
C SER A 441 38.80 14.64 14.82
N ARG A 442 37.69 15.36 15.04
CA ARG A 442 37.23 15.73 16.39
C ARG A 442 36.61 14.52 17.10
N VAL A 443 35.89 13.67 16.37
CA VAL A 443 35.39 12.37 16.88
C VAL A 443 36.56 11.43 17.18
N ALA A 444 37.53 11.29 16.27
CA ALA A 444 38.73 10.47 16.49
C ALA A 444 39.49 10.90 17.76
N LYS A 445 39.69 12.21 17.96
CA LYS A 445 40.29 12.75 19.18
C LYS A 445 39.49 12.43 20.45
N ALA A 446 38.15 12.41 20.38
CA ALA A 446 37.30 12.09 21.53
C ALA A 446 37.33 10.60 21.92
N PHE A 447 37.44 9.69 20.95
CA PHE A 447 37.36 8.24 21.18
C PHE A 447 38.72 7.53 21.27
N TYR A 448 39.74 8.00 20.53
CA TYR A 448 41.09 7.43 20.55
C TYR A 448 42.11 8.32 21.28
N GLY A 449 41.80 9.58 21.57
CA GLY A 449 42.75 10.61 22.02
C GLY A 449 43.54 11.26 20.87
N ASP A 450 43.64 10.58 19.73
CA ASP A 450 44.41 10.99 18.55
C ASP A 450 43.47 11.49 17.43
N PRO A 451 43.60 12.75 16.96
CA PRO A 451 42.81 13.27 15.84
C PRO A 451 43.13 12.60 14.50
N GLU A 452 44.31 12.00 14.30
CA GLU A 452 44.71 11.42 13.00
C GLU A 452 44.08 10.05 12.69
N ARG A 453 43.62 9.32 13.72
CA ARG A 453 42.89 8.04 13.58
C ARG A 453 41.49 8.19 12.94
N TRP A 454 41.14 9.36 12.40
CA TRP A 454 39.94 9.53 11.57
C TRP A 454 39.93 8.62 10.34
N LYS A 455 41.12 8.29 9.81
CA LYS A 455 41.31 7.38 8.68
C LYS A 455 40.74 5.98 8.95
N ASP A 456 40.85 5.49 10.19
CA ASP A 456 40.34 4.18 10.62
C ASP A 456 38.81 4.17 10.67
N ILE A 457 38.21 5.28 11.11
CA ILE A 457 36.74 5.47 11.13
C ILE A 457 36.21 5.45 9.69
N VAL A 458 36.88 6.13 8.75
CA VAL A 458 36.52 6.06 7.32
C VAL A 458 36.71 4.65 6.77
N ALA A 459 37.82 3.98 7.11
CA ALA A 459 38.09 2.62 6.66
C ALA A 459 37.01 1.61 7.08
N ALA A 460 36.46 1.76 8.30
CA ALA A 460 35.37 0.95 8.83
C ALA A 460 33.95 1.35 8.35
N ASN A 461 33.79 2.47 7.64
CA ASN A 461 32.48 3.01 7.21
C ASN A 461 32.45 3.43 5.73
N LYS A 462 33.25 2.82 4.85
CA LYS A 462 33.27 3.13 3.40
C LYS A 462 31.91 2.92 2.70
N ASP A 463 31.02 2.16 3.32
CA ASP A 463 29.62 1.94 2.92
C ASP A 463 28.70 3.16 3.17
N LYS A 464 29.06 4.02 4.14
CA LYS A 464 28.26 5.19 4.58
C LYS A 464 28.95 6.53 4.35
N ILE A 465 30.28 6.54 4.30
CA ILE A 465 31.13 7.70 4.03
C ILE A 465 31.81 7.45 2.68
N PRO A 466 31.18 7.86 1.56
CA PRO A 466 31.82 7.80 0.24
C PRO A 466 32.87 8.91 0.06
N ASP A 467 32.78 9.98 0.85
CA ASP A 467 33.66 11.16 0.83
C ASP A 467 33.88 11.64 2.28
N PRO A 468 35.14 11.61 2.80
CA PRO A 468 35.45 12.02 4.17
C PRO A 468 35.16 13.49 4.51
N ASP A 469 35.19 14.39 3.52
CA ASP A 469 35.02 15.83 3.74
C ASP A 469 33.53 16.25 3.66
N MET A 470 32.65 15.37 3.19
CA MET A 470 31.22 15.59 2.95
C MET A 470 30.29 14.79 3.89
N VAL A 471 30.73 14.47 5.11
CA VAL A 471 29.92 13.71 6.08
C VAL A 471 28.72 14.52 6.59
N LYS A 472 27.51 14.01 6.38
CA LYS A 472 26.28 14.66 6.85
C LYS A 472 26.06 14.44 8.35
N ALA A 473 25.64 15.50 9.05
CA ALA A 473 25.16 15.40 10.42
C ALA A 473 23.97 14.42 10.53
N GLY A 474 23.95 13.60 11.58
CA GLY A 474 23.00 12.50 11.75
C GLY A 474 23.45 11.15 11.16
N THR A 475 24.63 11.07 10.54
CA THR A 475 25.18 9.80 10.02
C THR A 475 25.64 8.89 11.17
N VAL A 476 25.28 7.60 11.10
CA VAL A 476 25.61 6.58 12.12
C VAL A 476 26.86 5.80 11.72
N ILE A 477 28.00 6.15 12.32
CA ILE A 477 29.32 5.55 12.07
C ILE A 477 29.67 4.48 13.11
N VAL A 478 30.36 3.43 12.69
CA VAL A 478 30.96 2.41 13.55
C VAL A 478 32.38 2.85 13.93
N ILE A 479 32.72 2.85 15.21
CA ILE A 479 34.08 3.13 15.67
C ILE A 479 34.80 1.78 15.92
N PRO A 480 35.87 1.44 15.17
CA PRO A 480 36.65 0.22 15.38
C PRO A 480 37.55 0.32 16.64
N GLU A 481 38.46 -0.65 16.83
CA GLU A 481 39.29 -0.80 18.04
C GLU A 481 40.64 -0.07 18.04
#